data_AF-A0AAN6ZDD1-F1
#
_entry.id   AF-A0AAN6ZDD1-F1
#
_cell.length_a   1.000
_cell.length_b   1.000
_cell.length_c   1.000
_cell.angle_alpha   90.00
_cell.angle_beta   90.00
_cell.angle_gamma   90.00
#
_symmetry.space_group_name_H-M   'P 1'
#
loop_
_entity.id
_entity.type
_entity.pdbx_description
1 polymer ?
#
loop_
_entity_poly.entity_id
_entity_poly.type
_entity_poly.pdbx_seq_one_letter_code
_entity_poly.pdbx_strand_id
1 'polypeptide(L)'
;MPAPLRLSELDVWVRAEGKMQRDRALSILRSLHIIQITPPGKDKPQEMQLTTNFKNSLRLALEGGGKHSSFGVPSTLPVDARIDIAHLDGYARKKWEDILHYVVNSVPVHGEGLGGGSAGGPKTSVKDLLLAGRLVERRHDTRGGVGITQAGFTFLLQEANAQVWTLLLLWLEAADHSKTAEQAKGFSTEHKPDSIDMLSFLFMLASLELGRAYDTDALTETRRNMLPALVDFGLIYIPREDTRQYFPTRLATTLTSSASALRSVSSGFAAATTNTSNDAASLGLSSAAADPPPNNAPTTNKGSIIIETNYRLYAYTASPLQIAVLALFTQLNMRFAGMVTGRLTRDSIRRAIGFGITADQIIAYLAGHAHEQMVRAAAATGRPVLPPTVVDQIRLWQLENERMRTAAGFLFKDFDTPDEYAALSGYADEIGVLVWRNDRKKVFFASKFEQLRDYLKSRKKAE
;
A
#
# COMPACT_ATOMS: atom_id res chain seq x y z
N MET A 1 -26.76 22.51 -9.67
CA MET A 1 -28.16 22.97 -9.82
C MET A 1 -28.48 24.05 -8.78
N PRO A 2 -29.30 25.06 -9.11
CA PRO A 2 -29.67 26.12 -8.18
C PRO A 2 -30.63 25.64 -7.08
N ALA A 3 -31.51 24.67 -7.35
CA ALA A 3 -32.49 24.12 -6.41
C ALA A 3 -32.18 22.66 -5.96
N PRO A 4 -32.70 22.22 -4.80
CA PRO A 4 -32.74 20.80 -4.41
C PRO A 4 -33.38 19.91 -5.48
N LEU A 5 -32.81 18.72 -5.69
CA LEU A 5 -33.39 17.68 -6.55
C LEU A 5 -34.21 16.70 -5.70
N ARG A 6 -35.41 16.32 -6.14
CA ARG A 6 -36.20 15.30 -5.43
C ARG A 6 -35.67 13.90 -5.71
N LEU A 7 -35.60 13.05 -4.69
CA LEU A 7 -35.15 11.66 -4.88
C LEU A 7 -36.07 10.88 -5.84
N SER A 8 -37.37 11.17 -5.85
CA SER A 8 -38.32 10.58 -6.78
C SER A 8 -38.01 10.90 -8.25
N GLU A 9 -37.40 12.04 -8.54
CA GLU A 9 -37.01 12.44 -9.91
C GLU A 9 -35.72 11.73 -10.33
N LEU A 10 -34.77 11.59 -9.41
CA LEU A 10 -33.56 10.81 -9.63
C LEU A 10 -33.89 9.33 -9.93
N ASP A 11 -34.92 8.79 -9.28
CA ASP A 11 -35.40 7.42 -9.49
C ASP A 11 -35.96 7.18 -10.89
N VAL A 12 -36.48 8.23 -11.54
CA VAL A 12 -36.94 8.16 -12.94
C VAL A 12 -35.74 8.17 -13.91
N TRP A 13 -34.61 8.77 -13.53
CA TRP A 13 -33.41 8.83 -14.37
C TRP A 13 -32.62 7.52 -14.40
N VAL A 14 -32.86 6.61 -13.45
CA VAL A 14 -32.15 5.35 -13.31
C VAL A 14 -32.99 4.19 -13.82
N ARG A 15 -32.42 3.38 -14.72
CA ARG A 15 -33.05 2.15 -15.22
C ARG A 15 -33.26 1.15 -14.07
N ALA A 16 -34.26 0.27 -14.19
CA ALA A 16 -34.59 -0.71 -13.15
C ALA A 16 -33.41 -1.63 -12.76
N GLU A 17 -32.57 -2.00 -13.72
CA GLU A 17 -31.35 -2.81 -13.54
C GLU A 17 -30.24 -2.11 -12.75
N GLY A 18 -30.27 -0.76 -12.68
CA GLY A 18 -29.21 0.08 -12.11
C GLY A 18 -29.48 0.57 -10.69
N LYS A 19 -30.57 0.15 -10.04
CA LYS A 19 -30.98 0.67 -8.72
C LYS A 19 -29.96 0.39 -7.63
N MET A 20 -29.34 -0.79 -7.63
CA MET A 20 -28.31 -1.16 -6.65
C MET A 20 -27.06 -0.27 -6.77
N GLN A 21 -26.63 0.04 -7.99
CA GLN A 21 -25.47 0.90 -8.25
C GLN A 21 -25.76 2.34 -7.83
N ARG A 22 -26.98 2.83 -8.07
CA ARG A 22 -27.43 4.14 -7.58
C ARG A 22 -27.35 4.22 -6.06
N ASP A 23 -27.91 3.24 -5.34
CA ASP A 23 -27.93 3.25 -3.88
C ASP A 23 -26.53 3.20 -3.29
N ARG A 24 -25.64 2.42 -3.90
CA ARG A 24 -24.23 2.40 -3.56
C ARG A 24 -23.57 3.77 -3.80
N ALA A 25 -23.83 4.41 -4.94
CA ALA A 25 -23.28 5.73 -5.25
C ALA A 25 -23.79 6.82 -4.28
N LEU A 26 -25.08 6.82 -3.95
CA LEU A 26 -25.66 7.73 -2.96
C LEU A 26 -25.09 7.50 -1.56
N SER A 27 -24.89 6.24 -1.17
CA SER A 27 -24.22 5.89 0.10
C SER A 27 -22.80 6.43 0.14
N ILE A 28 -22.02 6.27 -0.94
CA ILE A 28 -20.66 6.80 -1.04
C ILE A 28 -20.67 8.34 -0.96
N LEU A 29 -21.48 9.02 -1.77
CA LEU A 29 -21.56 10.49 -1.80
C LEU A 29 -22.02 11.07 -0.46
N ARG A 30 -22.91 10.36 0.26
CA ARG A 30 -23.33 10.73 1.62
C ARG A 30 -22.20 10.51 2.63
N SER A 31 -21.47 9.39 2.53
CA SER A 31 -20.33 9.11 3.40
C SER A 31 -19.18 10.11 3.23
N LEU A 32 -19.01 10.64 2.01
CA LEU A 32 -18.06 11.70 1.70
C LEU A 32 -18.58 13.12 2.01
N HIS A 33 -19.77 13.26 2.59
CA HIS A 33 -20.42 14.54 2.88
C HIS A 33 -20.55 15.51 1.68
N ILE A 34 -20.59 14.97 0.45
CA ILE A 34 -20.76 15.75 -0.78
C ILE A 34 -22.23 16.12 -1.00
N ILE A 35 -23.12 15.17 -0.69
CA ILE A 35 -24.58 15.36 -0.75
C ILE A 35 -25.18 15.35 0.66
N GLN A 36 -26.20 16.17 0.84
CA GLN A 36 -27.09 16.16 1.99
C GLN A 36 -28.47 15.71 1.52
N ILE A 37 -29.00 14.68 2.18
CA ILE A 37 -30.35 14.17 1.92
C ILE A 37 -31.19 14.50 3.15
N THR A 38 -32.24 15.30 2.95
CA THR A 38 -33.16 15.69 4.02
C THR A 38 -33.88 14.45 4.57
N PRO A 39 -34.03 14.30 5.91
CA PRO A 39 -34.74 13.17 6.48
C PRO A 39 -36.20 13.12 5.97
N PRO A 40 -36.81 11.93 5.88
CA PRO A 40 -38.20 11.81 5.47
C PRO A 40 -39.11 12.53 6.48
N GLY A 41 -39.75 13.61 6.04
CA GLY A 41 -40.77 14.32 6.80
C GLY A 41 -42.17 14.03 6.26
N LYS A 42 -43.20 14.09 7.11
CA LYS A 42 -44.60 13.86 6.67
C LYS A 42 -45.08 14.86 5.62
N ASP A 43 -44.54 16.09 5.61
CA ASP A 43 -44.95 17.19 4.72
C ASP A 43 -43.94 17.56 3.63
N LYS A 44 -42.72 17.00 3.65
CA LYS A 44 -41.68 17.36 2.67
C LYS A 44 -41.10 16.12 1.99
N PRO A 45 -41.12 16.06 0.65
CA PRO A 45 -40.45 14.98 -0.07
C PRO A 45 -38.95 15.01 0.22
N GLN A 46 -38.31 13.84 0.17
CA GLN A 46 -36.86 13.77 0.37
C GLN A 46 -36.15 14.50 -0.77
N GLU A 47 -35.41 15.53 -0.39
CA GLU A 47 -34.63 16.36 -1.29
C GLU A 47 -33.15 16.07 -1.11
N MET A 48 -32.45 16.01 -2.23
CA MET A 48 -31.01 15.89 -2.34
C MET A 48 -30.42 17.25 -2.70
N GLN A 49 -29.49 17.74 -1.89
CA GLN A 49 -28.74 18.96 -2.12
C GLN A 49 -27.24 18.67 -2.08
N LEU A 50 -26.47 19.39 -2.91
CA LEU A 50 -25.01 19.41 -2.77
C LEU A 50 -24.63 20.35 -1.64
N THR A 51 -23.62 19.97 -0.86
CA THR A 51 -23.04 20.86 0.16
C THR A 51 -22.61 22.19 -0.50
N THR A 52 -22.97 23.32 0.11
CA THR A 52 -22.78 24.66 -0.44
C THR A 52 -21.31 24.96 -0.77
N ASN A 53 -20.39 24.57 0.12
CA ASN A 53 -18.95 24.71 -0.09
C ASN A 53 -18.48 23.94 -1.32
N PHE A 54 -18.84 22.66 -1.44
CA PHE A 54 -18.48 21.83 -2.60
C PHE A 54 -19.05 22.40 -3.90
N LYS A 55 -20.32 22.82 -3.89
CA LYS A 55 -20.97 23.46 -5.05
C LYS A 55 -20.24 24.72 -5.50
N ASN A 56 -19.85 25.59 -4.57
CA ASN A 56 -19.15 26.83 -4.88
C ASN A 56 -17.71 26.56 -5.37
N SER A 57 -16.97 25.67 -4.72
CA SER A 57 -15.61 25.30 -5.13
C SER A 57 -15.58 24.60 -6.49
N LEU A 58 -16.53 23.71 -6.78
CA LEU A 58 -16.63 23.05 -8.08
C LEU A 58 -16.97 24.04 -9.19
N ARG A 59 -17.86 25.01 -8.91
CA ARG A 59 -18.17 26.10 -9.84
C ARG A 59 -16.92 26.94 -10.15
N LEU A 60 -16.17 27.35 -9.11
CA LEU A 60 -14.92 28.09 -9.28
C LEU A 60 -13.90 27.31 -10.12
N ALA A 61 -13.77 26.00 -9.89
CA ALA A 61 -12.88 25.13 -10.67
C ALA A 61 -13.28 25.06 -12.16
N LEU A 62 -14.58 25.06 -12.48
CA LEU A 62 -15.07 25.02 -13.87
C LEU A 62 -15.02 26.38 -14.57
N GLU A 63 -15.28 27.46 -13.84
CA GLU A 63 -15.23 28.84 -14.37
C GLU A 63 -13.79 29.37 -14.45
N GLY A 64 -12.82 28.64 -13.90
CA GLY A 64 -11.40 29.05 -13.84
C GLY A 64 -11.18 30.31 -12.99
N GLY A 65 -12.16 30.68 -12.17
CA GLY A 65 -12.17 31.90 -11.37
C GLY A 65 -11.55 31.70 -9.98
N GLY A 66 -10.91 32.76 -9.46
CA GLY A 66 -10.39 32.82 -8.09
C GLY A 66 -8.98 33.41 -8.00
N LYS A 67 -8.61 33.92 -6.82
CA LYS A 67 -7.23 34.36 -6.48
C LYS A 67 -6.42 33.24 -5.81
N HIS A 68 -6.96 32.04 -5.75
CA HIS A 68 -6.26 30.89 -5.20
C HIS A 68 -5.26 30.38 -6.24
N SER A 69 -3.98 30.36 -5.88
CA SER A 69 -2.88 29.76 -6.67
C SER A 69 -2.98 28.24 -6.69
N SER A 70 -4.15 27.71 -7.07
CA SER A 70 -4.55 26.30 -6.99
C SER A 70 -3.76 25.39 -7.94
N PHE A 71 -3.03 25.98 -8.89
CA PHE A 71 -2.17 25.28 -9.85
C PHE A 71 -0.68 25.66 -9.70
N GLY A 72 -0.31 26.17 -8.52
CA GLY A 72 1.05 26.65 -8.23
C GLY A 72 1.39 27.96 -8.96
N VAL A 73 2.48 28.60 -8.53
CA VAL A 73 3.04 29.78 -9.21
C VAL A 73 4.30 29.33 -9.96
N PRO A 74 4.28 29.34 -11.31
CA PRO A 74 5.47 29.03 -12.10
C PRO A 74 6.61 29.98 -11.76
N SER A 75 7.83 29.44 -11.62
CA SER A 75 9.01 30.27 -11.42
C SER A 75 9.43 30.93 -12.73
N THR A 76 9.89 32.18 -12.64
CA THR A 76 10.47 32.94 -13.75
C THR A 76 12.00 32.90 -13.78
N LEU A 77 12.64 32.24 -12.80
CA LEU A 77 14.09 32.12 -12.73
C LEU A 77 14.60 31.11 -13.79
N PRO A 78 15.82 31.32 -14.33
CA PRO A 78 16.37 30.45 -15.35
C PRO A 78 16.51 29.00 -14.84
N VAL A 79 16.01 28.05 -15.62
CA VAL A 79 16.11 26.62 -15.33
C VAL A 79 17.38 26.08 -15.99
N ASP A 80 18.22 25.38 -15.24
CA ASP A 80 19.36 24.67 -15.80
C ASP A 80 18.86 23.60 -16.80
N ALA A 81 19.38 23.62 -18.02
CA ALA A 81 19.04 22.67 -19.08
C ALA A 81 19.35 21.21 -18.72
N ARG A 82 20.12 20.97 -17.65
CA ARG A 82 20.37 19.62 -17.11
C ARG A 82 19.15 19.02 -16.40
N ILE A 83 18.19 19.84 -15.97
CA ILE A 83 16.98 19.40 -15.28
C ILE A 83 15.91 19.06 -16.32
N ASP A 84 16.10 17.93 -16.99
CA ASP A 84 15.10 17.38 -17.92
C ASP A 84 14.19 16.36 -17.21
N ILE A 85 13.07 16.03 -17.84
CA ILE A 85 12.09 15.05 -17.35
C ILE A 85 12.78 13.71 -17.04
N ALA A 86 13.74 13.28 -17.87
CA ALA A 86 14.50 12.06 -17.65
C ALA A 86 15.36 12.12 -16.37
N HIS A 87 15.91 13.28 -16.04
CA HIS A 87 16.67 13.49 -14.80
C HIS A 87 15.75 13.40 -13.58
N LEU A 88 14.58 14.06 -13.63
CA LEU A 88 13.58 14.03 -12.55
C LEU A 88 13.05 12.60 -12.32
N ASP A 89 12.81 11.84 -13.39
CA ASP A 89 12.39 10.44 -13.32
C ASP A 89 13.49 9.56 -12.68
N GLY A 90 14.76 9.78 -13.03
CA GLY A 90 15.90 9.08 -12.43
C GLY A 90 16.09 9.41 -10.94
N TYR A 91 15.95 10.68 -10.57
CA TYR A 91 16.02 11.14 -9.18
C TYR A 91 14.93 10.51 -8.31
N ALA A 92 13.67 10.62 -8.75
CA ALA A 92 12.52 10.10 -8.03
C ALA A 92 12.63 8.58 -7.84
N ARG A 93 13.04 7.86 -8.89
CA ARG A 93 13.26 6.42 -8.85
C ARG A 93 14.33 6.04 -7.84
N LYS A 94 15.49 6.69 -7.87
CA LYS A 94 16.59 6.40 -6.94
C LYS A 94 16.16 6.59 -5.48
N LYS A 95 15.51 7.71 -5.17
CA LYS A 95 14.98 7.99 -3.83
C LYS A 95 13.98 6.93 -3.37
N TRP A 96 13.07 6.54 -4.25
CA TRP A 96 12.07 5.53 -3.95
C TRP A 96 12.70 4.14 -3.75
N GLU A 97 13.64 3.76 -4.60
CA GLU A 97 14.39 2.51 -4.49
C GLU A 97 15.20 2.43 -3.19
N ASP A 98 15.82 3.54 -2.76
CA ASP A 98 16.55 3.59 -1.49
C ASP A 98 15.62 3.29 -0.29
N ILE A 99 14.37 3.80 -0.32
CA ILE A 99 13.34 3.51 0.69
C ILE A 99 12.94 2.04 0.66
N LEU A 100 12.63 1.50 -0.51
CA LEU A 100 12.20 0.10 -0.67
C LEU A 100 13.33 -0.87 -0.31
N HIS A 101 14.57 -0.56 -0.69
CA HIS A 101 15.75 -1.35 -0.31
C HIS A 101 15.94 -1.41 1.19
N TYR A 102 15.69 -0.32 1.92
CA TYR A 102 15.76 -0.33 3.38
C TYR A 102 14.71 -1.27 4.00
N VAL A 103 13.49 -1.28 3.47
CA VAL A 103 12.42 -2.18 3.93
C VAL A 103 12.78 -3.64 3.62
N VAL A 104 13.35 -3.95 2.46
CA VAL A 104 13.71 -5.35 2.11
C VAL A 104 14.96 -5.83 2.84
N ASN A 105 15.98 -4.99 2.98
CA ASN A 105 17.22 -5.33 3.70
C ASN A 105 16.99 -5.49 5.22
N SER A 106 15.83 -5.10 5.74
CA SER A 106 15.41 -5.44 7.10
C SER A 106 15.09 -6.93 7.28
N VAL A 107 15.03 -7.73 6.21
CA VAL A 107 14.79 -9.17 6.34
C VAL A 107 16.12 -9.92 6.57
N PRO A 108 16.24 -10.69 7.68
CA PRO A 108 17.51 -11.32 8.10
C PRO A 108 17.96 -12.50 7.23
N VAL A 109 17.30 -12.78 6.09
CA VAL A 109 17.62 -13.92 5.20
C VAL A 109 18.95 -13.71 4.47
N HIS A 110 19.49 -12.49 4.45
CA HIS A 110 20.82 -12.20 3.92
C HIS A 110 21.92 -12.54 4.94
N GLY A 111 22.08 -13.83 5.23
CA GLY A 111 23.33 -14.38 5.71
C GLY A 111 24.31 -14.50 4.55
N GLU A 112 25.40 -13.74 4.63
CA GLU A 112 26.65 -13.90 3.86
C GLU A 112 26.59 -13.69 2.32
N GLY A 113 27.41 -12.77 1.81
CA GLY A 113 28.03 -12.95 0.48
C GLY A 113 27.70 -12.00 -0.68
N LEU A 114 26.93 -10.92 -0.50
CA LEU A 114 26.83 -9.86 -1.53
C LEU A 114 27.24 -8.51 -0.95
N GLY A 115 28.56 -8.37 -0.79
CA GLY A 115 29.21 -7.09 -0.52
C GLY A 115 28.87 -6.06 -1.61
N GLY A 116 28.33 -4.94 -1.14
CA GLY A 116 28.00 -3.79 -1.95
C GLY A 116 27.40 -2.74 -1.05
N GLY A 117 28.24 -2.12 -0.21
CA GLY A 117 27.85 -0.94 0.53
C GLY A 117 27.39 0.13 -0.45
N SER A 118 26.08 0.29 -0.62
CA SER A 118 25.54 1.55 -1.11
C SER A 118 25.30 2.41 0.12
N ALA A 119 26.26 3.29 0.38
CA ALA A 119 26.28 4.27 1.46
C ALA A 119 25.21 5.36 1.27
N GLY A 120 23.94 4.97 1.33
CA GLY A 120 22.81 5.86 1.09
C GLY A 120 21.49 5.21 1.46
N GLY A 121 21.32 4.81 2.72
CA GLY A 121 19.99 4.48 3.22
C GLY A 121 19.08 5.73 3.21
N PRO A 122 17.75 5.55 3.30
CA PRO A 122 16.83 6.68 3.37
C PRO A 122 17.15 7.55 4.59
N LYS A 123 16.74 8.83 4.54
CA LYS A 123 16.96 9.74 5.66
C LYS A 123 16.32 9.21 6.94
N THR A 124 16.86 9.59 8.09
CA THR A 124 16.38 9.13 9.42
C THR A 124 14.90 9.41 9.63
N SER A 125 14.40 10.55 9.15
CA SER A 125 12.98 10.91 9.13
C SER A 125 12.10 9.82 8.51
N VAL A 126 12.51 9.28 7.37
CA VAL A 126 11.78 8.22 6.66
C VAL A 126 11.91 6.89 7.41
N LYS A 127 13.07 6.58 7.99
CA LYS A 127 13.25 5.37 8.80
C LYS A 127 12.34 5.37 10.03
N ASP A 128 12.27 6.50 10.71
CA ASP A 128 11.41 6.68 11.88
C ASP A 128 9.93 6.61 11.49
N LEU A 129 9.56 7.15 10.32
CA LEU A 129 8.22 7.02 9.76
C LEU A 129 7.86 5.55 9.49
N LEU A 130 8.74 4.78 8.85
CA LEU A 130 8.53 3.36 8.57
C LEU A 130 8.37 2.52 9.85
N LEU A 131 9.10 2.90 10.91
CA LEU A 131 8.95 2.28 12.24
C LEU A 131 7.62 2.68 12.91
N ALA A 132 7.25 3.96 12.85
CA ALA A 132 6.00 4.47 13.41
C ALA A 132 4.77 3.82 12.76
N GLY A 133 4.81 3.63 11.43
CA GLY A 133 3.75 2.95 10.68
C GLY A 133 3.76 1.44 10.78
N ARG A 134 4.63 0.87 11.62
CA ARG A 134 4.81 -0.57 11.77
C ARG A 134 5.01 -1.27 10.42
N LEU A 135 5.58 -0.60 9.41
CA LEU A 135 6.02 -1.25 8.17
C LEU A 135 7.32 -2.00 8.43
N VAL A 136 8.09 -1.49 9.38
CA VAL A 136 9.31 -2.10 9.88
C VAL A 136 9.24 -2.11 11.41
N GLU A 137 9.74 -3.16 12.04
CA GLU A 137 9.73 -3.36 13.49
C GLU A 137 11.16 -3.55 14.00
N ARG A 138 11.47 -3.07 15.20
CA ARG A 138 12.78 -3.35 15.81
C ARG A 138 12.78 -4.75 16.42
N ARG A 139 13.54 -5.68 15.82
CA ARG A 139 13.72 -7.03 16.36
C ARG A 139 15.05 -7.13 17.09
N HIS A 140 14.98 -7.25 18.42
CA HIS A 140 16.13 -7.35 19.32
C HIS A 140 17.00 -8.60 19.07
N ASP A 141 16.43 -9.64 18.44
CA ASP A 141 17.07 -10.95 18.23
C ASP A 141 17.87 -11.05 16.90
N THR A 142 17.90 -9.99 16.09
CA THR A 142 18.58 -10.01 14.78
C THR A 142 19.73 -9.02 14.75
N ARG A 143 20.87 -9.42 14.15
CA ARG A 143 22.13 -8.64 14.08
C ARG A 143 22.00 -7.25 13.40
N GLY A 144 20.86 -6.97 12.75
CA GLY A 144 20.48 -5.69 12.15
C GLY A 144 19.40 -4.89 12.90
N GLY A 145 18.91 -5.39 14.04
CA GLY A 145 18.00 -4.70 14.97
C GLY A 145 16.61 -4.35 14.41
N VAL A 146 16.30 -4.73 13.17
CA VAL A 146 15.17 -4.22 12.39
C VAL A 146 14.66 -5.36 11.49
N GLY A 147 13.35 -5.62 11.48
CA GLY A 147 12.66 -6.68 10.74
C GLY A 147 11.39 -6.17 10.06
N ILE A 148 11.06 -6.69 8.88
CA ILE A 148 9.81 -6.33 8.18
C ILE A 148 8.59 -6.92 8.90
N THR A 149 7.48 -6.19 8.90
CA THR A 149 6.18 -6.69 9.40
C THR A 149 5.31 -7.22 8.25
N GLN A 150 4.18 -7.85 8.57
CA GLN A 150 3.15 -8.20 7.60
C GLN A 150 2.65 -6.97 6.80
N ALA A 151 2.49 -5.82 7.47
CA ALA A 151 2.08 -4.58 6.82
C ALA A 151 3.17 -4.05 5.88
N GLY A 152 4.44 -4.10 6.29
CA GLY A 152 5.59 -3.75 5.47
C GLY A 152 5.73 -4.60 4.21
N PHE A 153 5.47 -5.90 4.33
CA PHE A 153 5.47 -6.77 3.16
C PHE A 153 4.29 -6.47 2.23
N THR A 154 3.09 -6.28 2.77
CA THR A 154 1.91 -5.87 1.97
C THR A 154 2.22 -4.60 1.19
N PHE A 155 2.84 -3.62 1.84
CA PHE A 155 3.33 -2.40 1.22
C PHE A 155 4.29 -2.69 0.05
N LEU A 156 5.29 -3.56 0.22
CA LEU A 156 6.20 -3.91 -0.89
C LEU A 156 5.50 -4.54 -2.11
N LEU A 157 4.38 -5.24 -1.90
CA LEU A 157 3.64 -5.89 -2.99
C LEU A 157 2.62 -5.00 -3.69
N GLN A 158 2.27 -3.85 -3.09
CA GLN A 158 1.36 -2.90 -3.70
C GLN A 158 1.93 -2.33 -5.02
N GLU A 159 1.05 -1.84 -5.89
CA GLU A 159 1.46 -1.07 -7.05
C GLU A 159 2.17 0.24 -6.64
N ALA A 160 3.08 0.75 -7.48
CA ALA A 160 3.91 1.92 -7.15
C ALA A 160 3.09 3.13 -6.64
N ASN A 161 1.95 3.43 -7.25
CA ASN A 161 1.10 4.54 -6.80
C ASN A 161 0.48 4.26 -5.41
N ALA A 162 -0.01 3.03 -5.18
CA ALA A 162 -0.55 2.63 -3.88
C ALA A 162 0.52 2.63 -2.78
N GLN A 163 1.78 2.30 -3.10
CA GLN A 163 2.90 2.42 -2.17
C GLN A 163 3.13 3.89 -1.77
N VAL A 164 3.18 4.81 -2.74
CA VAL A 164 3.35 6.24 -2.47
C VAL A 164 2.23 6.77 -1.58
N TRP A 165 0.97 6.42 -1.88
CA TRP A 165 -0.17 6.80 -1.03
C TRP A 165 -0.09 6.22 0.37
N THR A 166 0.30 4.96 0.52
CA THR A 166 0.46 4.33 1.85
C THR A 166 1.50 5.07 2.68
N LEU A 167 2.63 5.46 2.08
CA LEU A 167 3.66 6.23 2.77
C LEU A 167 3.19 7.66 3.11
N LEU A 168 2.46 8.31 2.21
CA LEU A 168 1.90 9.66 2.44
C LEU A 168 0.81 9.67 3.52
N LEU A 169 -0.09 8.68 3.52
CA LEU A 169 -1.11 8.53 4.55
C LEU A 169 -0.46 8.25 5.90
N LEU A 170 0.56 7.41 5.93
CA LEU A 170 1.33 7.17 7.14
C LEU A 170 2.03 8.45 7.65
N TRP A 171 2.56 9.26 6.74
CA TRP A 171 3.14 10.57 7.09
C TRP A 171 2.10 11.54 7.64
N LEU A 172 0.90 11.57 7.05
CA LEU A 172 -0.23 12.38 7.53
C LEU A 172 -0.70 11.92 8.92
N GLU A 173 -0.84 10.62 9.14
CA GLU A 173 -1.20 10.04 10.45
C GLU A 173 -0.12 10.32 11.49
N ALA A 174 1.17 10.16 11.15
CA ALA A 174 2.28 10.46 12.05
C ALA A 174 2.32 11.95 12.42
N ALA A 175 2.06 12.84 11.45
CA ALA A 175 1.95 14.27 11.67
C ALA A 175 0.72 14.65 12.52
N ASP A 176 -0.36 13.86 12.49
CA ASP A 176 -1.55 14.05 13.32
C ASP A 176 -1.33 13.52 14.75
N HIS A 177 -0.70 12.36 14.90
CA HIS A 177 -0.38 11.77 16.21
C HIS A 177 0.64 12.59 17.01
N SER A 178 1.58 13.26 16.34
CA SER A 178 2.44 14.24 17.04
C SER A 178 1.63 15.38 17.66
N LYS A 179 0.46 15.74 17.11
CA LYS A 179 -0.42 16.77 17.68
C LYS A 179 -1.03 16.31 19.01
N THR A 180 -1.47 15.06 19.11
CA THR A 180 -2.08 14.51 20.33
C THR A 180 -1.06 14.37 21.47
N ALA A 181 0.19 14.01 21.13
CA ALA A 181 1.27 13.85 22.12
C ALA A 181 1.79 15.20 22.66
N GLU A 182 1.84 16.24 21.84
CA GLU A 182 2.26 17.59 22.24
C GLU A 182 1.14 18.36 22.96
N GLN A 183 -0.14 18.18 22.58
CA GLN A 183 -1.29 18.69 23.34
C GLN A 183 -1.32 18.17 24.78
N ALA A 184 -0.91 16.93 25.01
CA ALA A 184 -0.82 16.35 26.36
C ALA A 184 0.29 16.97 27.23
N LYS A 185 1.25 17.70 26.65
CA LYS A 185 2.37 18.35 27.36
C LYS A 185 2.17 19.85 27.61
N GLY A 186 0.97 20.39 27.36
CA GLY A 186 0.59 21.75 27.77
C GLY A 186 1.36 22.89 27.09
N PHE A 187 2.05 22.62 25.98
CA PHE A 187 2.75 23.65 25.21
C PHE A 187 1.91 24.04 23.99
N SER A 188 1.27 25.20 24.07
CA SER A 188 0.50 25.79 22.97
C SER A 188 1.47 26.41 21.95
N THR A 189 2.02 25.59 21.05
CA THR A 189 2.66 26.11 19.83
C THR A 189 1.64 26.17 18.71
N GLU A 190 1.21 27.39 18.41
CA GLU A 190 0.12 27.74 17.49
C GLU A 190 0.41 27.46 15.99
N HIS A 191 1.57 26.98 15.57
CA HIS A 191 1.96 27.00 14.15
C HIS A 191 2.62 25.68 13.68
N LYS A 192 1.84 24.66 13.25
CA LYS A 192 2.24 23.62 12.24
C LYS A 192 1.08 22.65 11.87
N PRO A 193 1.17 21.95 10.72
CA PRO A 193 0.20 22.00 9.63
C PRO A 193 -1.13 21.28 9.90
N ASP A 194 -2.23 21.91 9.48
CA ASP A 194 -3.53 21.27 9.35
C ASP A 194 -3.43 20.13 8.34
N SER A 195 -3.89 18.92 8.72
CA SER A 195 -3.93 17.76 7.81
C SER A 195 -4.67 18.07 6.51
N ILE A 196 -5.60 19.03 6.58
CA ILE A 196 -6.34 19.60 5.45
C ILE A 196 -5.42 20.38 4.50
N ASP A 197 -4.56 21.26 5.01
CA ASP A 197 -3.62 22.03 4.18
C ASP A 197 -2.58 21.08 3.54
N MET A 198 -2.12 20.06 4.28
CA MET A 198 -1.21 19.03 3.76
C MET A 198 -1.83 18.25 2.59
N LEU A 199 -3.06 17.75 2.76
CA LEU A 199 -3.78 17.05 1.69
C LEU A 199 -4.07 17.97 0.51
N SER A 200 -4.47 19.22 0.76
CA SER A 200 -4.72 20.21 -0.30
C SER A 200 -3.46 20.48 -1.12
N PHE A 201 -2.28 20.50 -0.47
CA PHE A 201 -1.01 20.69 -1.13
C PHE A 201 -0.59 19.47 -1.93
N LEU A 202 -0.83 18.24 -1.45
CA LEU A 202 -0.60 17.02 -2.23
C LEU A 202 -1.46 16.99 -3.50
N PHE A 203 -2.73 17.40 -3.41
CA PHE A 203 -3.60 17.51 -4.60
C PHE A 203 -3.17 18.62 -5.55
N MET A 204 -2.66 19.75 -5.04
CA MET A 204 -2.03 20.78 -5.87
C MET A 204 -0.80 20.22 -6.59
N LEU A 205 0.09 19.52 -5.89
CA LEU A 205 1.29 18.91 -6.48
C LEU A 205 0.95 17.90 -7.59
N ALA A 206 -0.16 17.18 -7.43
CA ALA A 206 -0.63 16.24 -8.42
C ALA A 206 -1.22 16.91 -9.67
N SER A 207 -1.68 18.16 -9.58
CA SER A 207 -2.18 18.92 -10.73
C SER A 207 -1.10 19.78 -11.42
N LEU A 208 0.15 19.76 -10.93
CA LEU A 208 1.26 20.50 -11.53
C LEU A 208 1.80 19.84 -12.80
N GLU A 209 2.42 20.64 -13.66
CA GLU A 209 3.04 20.19 -14.90
C GLU A 209 4.43 19.59 -14.62
N LEU A 210 4.67 18.39 -15.17
CA LEU A 210 5.96 17.72 -15.08
C LEU A 210 7.02 18.50 -15.87
N GLY A 211 8.19 18.71 -15.26
CA GLY A 211 9.31 19.42 -15.92
C GLY A 211 9.25 20.95 -15.82
N ARG A 212 8.22 21.51 -15.18
CA ARG A 212 8.11 22.95 -14.93
C ARG A 212 8.61 23.32 -13.54
N ALA A 213 9.34 24.43 -13.45
CA ALA A 213 9.79 24.99 -12.18
C ALA A 213 8.68 25.81 -11.52
N TYR A 214 8.50 25.63 -10.22
CA TYR A 214 7.57 26.39 -9.39
C TYR A 214 8.30 27.14 -8.30
N ASP A 215 7.77 28.29 -7.90
CA ASP A 215 8.39 29.15 -6.89
C ASP A 215 8.08 28.66 -5.48
N THR A 216 9.13 28.43 -4.69
CA THR A 216 9.01 28.09 -3.26
C THR A 216 8.59 29.29 -2.42
N ASP A 217 8.84 30.51 -2.87
CA ASP A 217 8.50 31.73 -2.12
C ASP A 217 7.01 32.06 -2.15
N ALA A 218 6.31 31.59 -3.18
CA ALA A 218 4.86 31.67 -3.28
C ALA A 218 4.10 30.72 -2.34
N LEU A 219 4.79 29.81 -1.65
CA LEU A 219 4.18 28.86 -0.72
C LEU A 219 4.04 29.44 0.68
N THR A 220 2.95 29.10 1.36
CA THR A 220 2.76 29.39 2.78
C THR A 220 3.84 28.72 3.62
N GLU A 221 4.12 29.27 4.81
CA GLU A 221 5.14 28.72 5.72
C GLU A 221 4.86 27.25 6.09
N THR A 222 3.58 26.89 6.26
CA THR A 222 3.13 25.50 6.47
C THR A 222 3.56 24.59 5.33
N ARG A 223 3.37 25.03 4.08
CA ARG A 223 3.75 24.27 2.88
C ARG A 223 5.25 24.20 2.67
N ARG A 224 5.98 25.27 2.99
CA ARG A 224 7.45 25.28 2.96
C ARG A 224 8.04 24.29 3.95
N ASN A 225 7.45 24.16 5.14
CA ASN A 225 7.85 23.19 6.15
C ASN A 225 7.65 21.72 5.71
N MET A 226 6.78 21.46 4.72
CA MET A 226 6.56 20.12 4.16
C MET A 226 7.57 19.73 3.08
N LEU A 227 8.18 20.71 2.39
CA LEU A 227 9.09 20.45 1.27
C LEU A 227 10.23 19.47 1.62
N PRO A 228 10.90 19.55 2.78
CA PRO A 228 11.97 18.60 3.11
C PRO A 228 11.49 17.14 3.12
N ALA A 229 10.29 16.86 3.65
CA ALA A 229 9.73 15.51 3.68
C ALA A 229 9.37 15.03 2.27
N LEU A 230 8.79 15.89 1.43
CA LEU A 230 8.46 15.56 0.05
C LEU A 230 9.70 15.33 -0.83
N VAL A 231 10.79 16.03 -0.55
CA VAL A 231 12.10 15.79 -1.16
C VAL A 231 12.68 14.44 -0.71
N ASP A 232 12.50 14.08 0.57
CA ASP A 232 12.94 12.79 1.12
C ASP A 232 12.19 11.62 0.51
N PHE A 233 10.90 11.76 0.24
CA PHE A 233 10.09 10.78 -0.49
C PHE A 233 10.38 10.76 -1.99
N GLY A 234 11.09 11.76 -2.51
CA GLY A 234 11.37 11.88 -3.94
C GLY A 234 10.18 12.38 -4.77
N LEU A 235 9.17 12.99 -4.14
CA LEU A 235 8.02 13.59 -4.81
C LEU A 235 8.36 14.94 -5.44
N ILE A 236 9.29 15.67 -4.83
CA ILE A 236 9.77 16.97 -5.29
C ILE A 236 11.29 16.94 -5.42
N TYR A 237 11.80 17.62 -6.44
CA TYR A 237 13.22 17.93 -6.59
C TYR A 237 13.46 19.42 -6.35
N ILE A 238 14.46 19.75 -5.53
CA ILE A 238 14.89 21.13 -5.28
C ILE A 238 16.36 21.22 -5.74
N PRO A 239 16.68 22.09 -6.71
CA PRO A 239 18.07 22.30 -7.14
C PRO A 239 18.94 22.77 -5.97
N ARG A 240 20.17 22.28 -5.92
CA ARG A 240 21.14 22.68 -4.86
C ARG A 240 21.65 24.10 -5.06
N GLU A 241 21.63 24.58 -6.30
CA GLU A 241 22.07 25.92 -6.70
C GLU A 241 20.99 26.96 -6.44
N ASP A 242 19.71 26.61 -6.70
CA ASP A 242 18.56 27.49 -6.51
C ASP A 242 17.48 26.83 -5.63
N THR A 243 17.56 27.06 -4.32
CA THR A 243 16.55 26.58 -3.35
C THR A 243 15.21 27.31 -3.46
N ARG A 244 15.14 28.36 -4.28
CA ARG A 244 13.91 29.12 -4.54
C ARG A 244 12.98 28.44 -5.53
N GLN A 245 13.47 27.45 -6.27
CA GLN A 245 12.68 26.68 -7.23
C GLN A 245 12.47 25.25 -6.75
N TYR A 246 11.31 24.69 -7.08
CA TYR A 246 11.06 23.27 -6.92
C TYR A 246 10.38 22.68 -8.16
N PHE A 247 10.65 21.40 -8.41
CA PHE A 247 10.16 20.65 -9.56
C PHE A 247 9.34 19.46 -9.07
N PRO A 248 8.06 19.33 -9.46
CA PRO A 248 7.30 18.11 -9.21
C PRO A 248 7.88 16.97 -10.02
N THR A 249 8.07 15.82 -9.39
CA THR A 249 8.49 14.59 -10.08
C THR A 249 7.28 13.84 -10.61
N ARG A 250 7.51 12.84 -11.45
CA ARG A 250 6.43 11.99 -11.96
C ARG A 250 5.66 11.29 -10.85
N LEU A 251 6.30 10.96 -9.73
CA LEU A 251 5.62 10.39 -8.56
C LEU A 251 4.53 11.30 -7.99
N ALA A 252 4.76 12.61 -8.01
CA ALA A 252 3.78 13.59 -7.53
C ALA A 252 2.65 13.79 -8.53
N THR A 253 2.97 14.00 -9.82
CA THR A 253 1.97 14.33 -10.85
C THR A 253 1.04 13.16 -11.20
N THR A 254 1.47 11.94 -10.94
CA THR A 254 0.65 10.73 -11.16
C THR A 254 -0.05 10.23 -9.90
N LEU A 255 0.11 10.92 -8.77
CA LEU A 255 -0.50 10.56 -7.49
C LEU A 255 -2.02 10.40 -7.59
N THR A 256 -2.70 11.35 -8.25
CA THR A 256 -4.16 11.35 -8.45
C THR A 256 -4.62 10.63 -9.71
N SER A 257 -3.68 10.17 -10.55
CA SER A 257 -3.96 9.47 -11.78
C SER A 257 -3.92 7.96 -11.58
N SER A 258 -4.88 7.22 -12.12
CA SER A 258 -4.79 5.75 -12.22
C SER A 258 -3.73 5.29 -13.24
N ALA A 259 -3.08 6.22 -13.95
CA ALA A 259 -1.94 5.94 -14.80
C ALA A 259 -0.74 5.54 -13.92
N SER A 260 -0.12 4.39 -14.21
CA SER A 260 0.99 3.83 -13.43
C SER A 260 2.12 4.87 -13.30
N ALA A 261 2.26 5.43 -12.10
CA ALA A 261 3.14 6.53 -11.73
C ALA A 261 4.60 6.33 -12.12
N LEU A 262 5.02 5.08 -12.02
CA LEU A 262 6.27 4.57 -12.50
C LEU A 262 5.92 3.39 -13.40
N ARG A 263 6.48 3.36 -14.61
CA ARG A 263 6.82 2.07 -15.23
C ARG A 263 7.47 1.26 -14.10
N SER A 264 6.91 0.10 -13.72
CA SER A 264 7.42 -0.69 -12.58
C SER A 264 8.94 -0.68 -12.57
N VAL A 265 9.57 -0.56 -11.41
CA VAL A 265 11.05 -0.49 -11.23
C VAL A 265 11.83 -1.48 -12.13
N SER A 266 11.24 -2.61 -12.49
CA SER A 266 11.70 -3.58 -13.50
C SER A 266 11.70 -3.09 -14.96
N SER A 267 10.61 -2.51 -15.45
CA SER A 267 10.50 -2.05 -16.84
C SER A 267 11.30 -0.77 -17.11
N GLY A 268 11.54 0.04 -16.07
CA GLY A 268 12.41 1.21 -16.14
C GLY A 268 13.90 0.88 -16.29
N PHE A 269 14.37 -0.25 -15.75
CA PHE A 269 15.76 -0.72 -15.91
C PHE A 269 15.99 -1.34 -17.30
N ALA A 270 15.02 -2.12 -17.80
CA ALA A 270 15.08 -2.67 -19.15
C ALA A 270 15.19 -1.55 -20.21
N ALA A 271 14.44 -0.46 -20.05
CA ALA A 271 14.52 0.72 -20.92
C ALA A 271 15.87 1.46 -20.82
N ALA A 272 16.53 1.46 -19.66
CA ALA A 272 17.86 2.02 -19.51
C ALA A 272 18.94 1.15 -20.17
N THR A 273 18.82 -0.18 -20.09
CA THR A 273 19.74 -1.11 -20.75
C THR A 273 19.59 -1.17 -22.28
N THR A 274 18.40 -0.87 -22.82
CA THR A 274 18.19 -0.75 -24.27
C THR A 274 18.77 0.55 -24.84
N ASN A 275 18.89 1.61 -24.03
CA ASN A 275 19.54 2.84 -24.48
C ASN A 275 21.07 2.70 -24.48
N THR A 276 21.65 1.86 -23.61
CA THR A 276 23.09 1.57 -23.64
C THR A 276 23.52 0.64 -24.78
N SER A 277 22.60 -0.12 -25.39
CA SER A 277 22.91 -0.93 -26.58
C SER A 277 22.96 -0.13 -27.88
N ASN A 278 22.50 1.13 -27.90
CA ASN A 278 22.59 1.98 -29.09
C ASN A 278 24.00 2.55 -29.32
N ASP A 279 24.87 2.60 -28.30
CA ASP A 279 26.29 2.98 -28.48
C ASP A 279 27.15 1.84 -29.05
N ALA A 280 26.68 0.58 -28.93
CA ALA A 280 27.32 -0.58 -29.55
C ALA A 280 27.00 -0.73 -31.06
N ALA A 281 26.12 0.11 -31.61
CA ALA A 281 25.75 0.12 -33.04
C ALA A 281 26.77 0.86 -33.95
N SER A 282 27.92 1.31 -33.40
CA SER A 282 28.98 1.98 -34.16
C SER A 282 29.93 1.01 -34.92
N LEU A 283 29.70 -0.30 -34.87
CA LEU A 283 30.44 -1.29 -35.67
C LEU A 283 29.49 -1.96 -36.67
N GLY A 284 29.33 -1.31 -37.82
CA GLY A 284 28.38 -1.64 -38.87
C GLY A 284 28.45 -3.08 -39.39
N LEU A 285 27.51 -3.91 -38.94
CA LEU A 285 27.07 -5.09 -39.68
C LEU A 285 25.55 -5.13 -39.74
N SER A 286 25.03 -4.86 -40.93
CA SER A 286 23.62 -4.87 -41.27
C SER A 286 23.11 -6.29 -41.48
N SER A 287 21.92 -6.61 -40.94
CA SER A 287 21.05 -7.64 -41.49
C SER A 287 19.59 -7.17 -41.50
N ALA A 288 19.16 -6.89 -42.73
CA ALA A 288 17.83 -6.70 -43.31
C ALA A 288 16.57 -6.95 -42.45
N ALA A 289 15.69 -5.93 -42.52
CA ALA A 289 14.25 -6.01 -42.76
C ALA A 289 13.33 -6.65 -41.68
N ALA A 290 12.79 -5.78 -40.82
CA ALA A 290 11.35 -5.75 -40.52
C ALA A 290 10.99 -4.36 -39.96
N ASP A 291 10.06 -3.68 -40.64
CA ASP A 291 9.51 -2.38 -40.24
C ASP A 291 8.98 -2.40 -38.78
N PRO A 292 9.29 -1.42 -37.92
CA PRO A 292 8.58 -1.25 -36.67
C PRO A 292 7.25 -0.52 -36.92
N PRO A 293 6.09 -1.04 -36.47
CA PRO A 293 4.84 -0.32 -36.60
C PRO A 293 4.82 0.90 -35.65
N PRO A 294 4.13 1.99 -36.02
CA PRO A 294 3.96 3.13 -35.13
C PRO A 294 2.85 2.78 -34.14
N ASN A 295 3.20 2.37 -32.92
CA ASN A 295 2.23 2.27 -31.85
C ASN A 295 2.77 2.90 -30.56
N ASN A 296 2.36 4.15 -30.37
CA ASN A 296 2.39 4.88 -29.11
C ASN A 296 1.28 4.34 -28.16
N ALA A 297 1.27 3.01 -27.95
CA ALA A 297 0.44 2.38 -26.94
C ALA A 297 1.26 2.35 -25.63
N PRO A 298 0.65 2.68 -24.47
CA PRO A 298 1.35 2.61 -23.19
C PRO A 298 1.82 1.17 -23.01
N THR A 299 3.13 0.94 -22.94
CA THR A 299 3.73 -0.38 -22.71
C THR A 299 3.20 -0.90 -21.37
N THR A 300 2.14 -1.68 -21.45
CA THR A 300 1.49 -2.33 -20.31
C THR A 300 2.54 -3.17 -19.59
N ASN A 301 2.53 -3.10 -18.26
CA ASN A 301 3.49 -3.75 -17.38
C ASN A 301 3.85 -5.17 -17.87
N LYS A 302 5.05 -5.33 -18.46
CA LYS A 302 5.55 -6.63 -18.87
C LYS A 302 6.00 -7.35 -17.59
N GLY A 303 5.14 -8.22 -17.06
CA GLY A 303 5.54 -9.10 -15.97
C GLY A 303 6.71 -9.98 -16.42
N SER A 304 7.58 -10.34 -15.48
CA SER A 304 8.86 -10.97 -15.75
C SER A 304 8.99 -12.37 -15.15
N ILE A 305 7.97 -12.84 -14.43
CA ILE A 305 8.06 -14.10 -13.66
C ILE A 305 7.34 -15.22 -14.40
N ILE A 306 8.02 -16.34 -14.58
CA ILE A 306 7.47 -17.60 -15.05
C ILE A 306 7.55 -18.61 -13.91
N ILE A 307 6.44 -19.31 -13.68
CA ILE A 307 6.37 -20.39 -12.70
C ILE A 307 5.86 -21.69 -13.33
N GLU A 308 6.57 -22.78 -13.05
CA GLU A 308 6.25 -24.11 -13.56
C GLU A 308 5.54 -24.98 -12.52
N THR A 309 4.92 -26.07 -12.97
CA THR A 309 4.21 -27.05 -12.12
C THR A 309 5.13 -27.82 -11.16
N ASN A 310 6.43 -27.83 -11.42
CA ASN A 310 7.47 -28.44 -10.57
C ASN A 310 8.02 -27.47 -9.48
N TYR A 311 7.35 -26.33 -9.30
CA TYR A 311 7.70 -25.25 -8.37
C TYR A 311 8.97 -24.47 -8.71
N ARG A 312 9.52 -24.63 -9.93
CA ARG A 312 10.62 -23.78 -10.42
C ARG A 312 10.08 -22.42 -10.83
N LEU A 313 10.84 -21.39 -10.48
CA LEU A 313 10.55 -20.00 -10.76
C LEU A 313 11.70 -19.38 -11.56
N TYR A 314 11.34 -18.67 -12.61
CA TYR A 314 12.25 -17.96 -13.51
C TYR A 314 11.81 -16.51 -13.56
N ALA A 315 12.64 -15.58 -13.09
CA ALA A 315 12.34 -14.16 -13.09
C ALA A 315 13.32 -13.42 -14.01
N TYR A 316 12.79 -12.84 -15.10
CA TYR A 316 13.54 -12.01 -16.05
C TYR A 316 13.67 -10.59 -15.52
N THR A 317 14.48 -10.42 -14.47
CA THR A 317 14.72 -9.13 -13.85
C THR A 317 16.17 -8.98 -13.48
N ALA A 318 16.72 -7.80 -13.76
CA ALA A 318 18.01 -7.35 -13.27
C ALA A 318 17.88 -6.48 -12.01
N SER A 319 16.65 -6.08 -11.64
CA SER A 319 16.37 -5.18 -10.52
C SER A 319 16.73 -5.87 -9.20
N PRO A 320 17.74 -5.38 -8.44
CA PRO A 320 18.12 -5.95 -7.15
C PRO A 320 16.96 -6.00 -6.17
N LEU A 321 16.08 -5.00 -6.20
CA LEU A 321 14.89 -4.92 -5.35
C LEU A 321 13.94 -6.09 -5.60
N GLN A 322 13.61 -6.37 -6.87
CA GLN A 322 12.69 -7.48 -7.18
C GLN A 322 13.29 -8.84 -6.83
N ILE A 323 14.60 -9.00 -7.04
CA ILE A 323 15.32 -10.21 -6.64
C ILE A 323 15.23 -10.38 -5.11
N ALA A 324 15.40 -9.29 -4.36
CA ALA A 324 15.32 -9.32 -2.92
C ALA A 324 13.89 -9.60 -2.42
N VAL A 325 12.84 -9.07 -3.07
CA VAL A 325 11.43 -9.42 -2.78
C VAL A 325 11.17 -10.90 -3.06
N LEU A 326 11.66 -11.44 -4.19
CA LEU A 326 11.54 -12.86 -4.52
C LEU A 326 12.24 -13.75 -3.48
N ALA A 327 13.40 -13.34 -2.98
CA ALA A 327 14.16 -14.09 -1.98
C ALA A 327 13.41 -14.27 -0.65
N LEU A 328 12.37 -13.46 -0.37
CA LEU A 328 11.58 -13.54 0.85
C LEU A 328 10.78 -14.85 0.95
N PHE A 329 10.29 -15.35 -0.18
CA PHE A 329 9.42 -16.53 -0.23
C PHE A 329 9.89 -17.63 -1.19
N THR A 330 10.95 -17.39 -1.96
CA THR A 330 11.60 -18.37 -2.85
C THR A 330 12.99 -18.73 -2.35
N GLN A 331 13.45 -19.95 -2.65
CA GLN A 331 14.87 -20.29 -2.57
C GLN A 331 15.52 -19.97 -3.91
N LEU A 332 16.34 -18.91 -3.96
CA LEU A 332 17.08 -18.54 -5.16
C LEU A 332 18.27 -19.49 -5.36
N ASN A 333 18.46 -19.98 -6.58
CA ASN A 333 19.50 -20.96 -6.91
C ASN A 333 20.64 -20.31 -7.71
N MET A 334 20.32 -19.62 -8.80
CA MET A 334 21.32 -19.02 -9.70
C MET A 334 20.85 -17.64 -10.17
N ARG A 335 21.81 -16.71 -10.27
CA ARG A 335 21.62 -15.36 -10.83
C ARG A 335 22.46 -15.22 -12.09
N PHE A 336 21.81 -14.98 -13.20
CA PHE A 336 22.39 -14.63 -14.50
C PHE A 336 22.24 -13.14 -14.77
N ALA A 337 22.88 -12.65 -15.84
CA ALA A 337 22.66 -11.30 -16.33
C ALA A 337 21.21 -11.14 -16.83
N GLY A 338 20.37 -10.46 -16.06
CA GLY A 338 18.96 -10.20 -16.42
C GLY A 338 17.97 -11.34 -16.13
N MET A 339 18.41 -12.43 -15.49
CA MET A 339 17.53 -13.54 -15.14
C MET A 339 17.94 -14.16 -13.79
N VAL A 340 16.95 -14.45 -12.96
CA VAL A 340 17.13 -15.15 -11.69
C VAL A 340 16.28 -16.41 -11.68
N THR A 341 16.87 -17.49 -11.20
CA THR A 341 16.22 -18.78 -11.08
C THR A 341 16.10 -19.16 -9.61
N GLY A 342 14.96 -19.75 -9.26
CA GLY A 342 14.71 -20.21 -7.91
C GLY A 342 13.68 -21.33 -7.87
N ARG A 343 13.36 -21.77 -6.67
CA ARG A 343 12.34 -22.78 -6.41
C ARG A 343 11.50 -22.38 -5.21
N LEU A 344 10.19 -22.59 -5.29
CA LEU A 344 9.32 -22.56 -4.12
C LEU A 344 9.48 -23.87 -3.36
N THR A 345 9.84 -23.78 -2.09
CA THR A 345 9.97 -24.93 -1.20
C THR A 345 9.10 -24.73 0.04
N ARG A 346 8.80 -25.84 0.71
CA ARG A 346 8.11 -25.83 2.01
C ARG A 346 8.81 -24.89 3.00
N ASP A 347 10.13 -24.95 3.07
CA ASP A 347 10.92 -24.17 4.01
C ASP A 347 10.96 -22.69 3.64
N SER A 348 11.03 -22.35 2.34
CA SER A 348 10.99 -20.95 1.90
C SER A 348 9.63 -20.30 2.20
N ILE A 349 8.53 -21.02 1.96
CA ILE A 349 7.17 -20.54 2.25
C ILE A 349 6.92 -20.46 3.77
N ARG A 350 7.33 -21.47 4.53
CA ARG A 350 7.24 -21.44 6.00
C ARG A 350 8.00 -20.24 6.60
N ARG A 351 9.20 -19.96 6.08
CA ARG A 351 9.99 -18.80 6.50
C ARG A 351 9.27 -17.50 6.22
N ALA A 352 8.70 -17.36 5.03
CA ALA A 352 7.89 -16.20 4.66
C ALA A 352 6.71 -16.00 5.61
N ILE A 353 5.97 -17.06 5.92
CA ILE A 353 4.85 -17.03 6.87
C ILE A 353 5.31 -16.65 8.28
N GLY A 354 6.49 -17.09 8.71
CA GLY A 354 7.10 -16.64 9.96
C GLY A 354 7.39 -15.14 10.02
N PHE A 355 7.53 -14.47 8.87
CA PHE A 355 7.61 -13.01 8.76
C PHE A 355 6.22 -12.34 8.64
N GLY A 356 5.14 -13.11 8.74
CA GLY A 356 3.77 -12.63 8.61
C GLY A 356 3.28 -12.52 7.16
N ILE A 357 3.98 -13.15 6.21
CA ILE A 357 3.59 -13.15 4.79
C ILE A 357 2.56 -14.25 4.54
N THR A 358 1.38 -13.90 4.02
CA THR A 358 0.33 -14.88 3.74
C THR A 358 0.48 -15.55 2.37
N ALA A 359 -0.08 -16.75 2.20
CA ALA A 359 -0.11 -17.45 0.92
C ALA A 359 -0.78 -16.61 -0.17
N ASP A 360 -1.92 -15.98 0.14
CA ASP A 360 -2.65 -15.16 -0.84
C ASP A 360 -1.85 -13.94 -1.29
N GLN A 361 -1.01 -13.36 -0.42
CA GLN A 361 -0.09 -12.28 -0.78
C GLN A 361 0.99 -12.77 -1.77
N ILE A 362 1.58 -13.94 -1.52
CA ILE A 362 2.57 -14.56 -2.42
C ILE A 362 1.93 -14.87 -3.78
N ILE A 363 0.73 -15.45 -3.78
CA ILE A 363 -0.04 -15.78 -4.98
C ILE A 363 -0.37 -14.51 -5.77
N ALA A 364 -0.87 -13.46 -5.11
CA ALA A 364 -1.19 -12.19 -5.74
C ALA A 364 0.03 -11.54 -6.37
N TYR A 365 1.18 -11.57 -5.69
CA TYR A 365 2.43 -11.05 -6.24
C TYR A 365 2.89 -11.82 -7.49
N LEU A 366 2.88 -13.15 -7.43
CA LEU A 366 3.25 -14.00 -8.57
C LEU A 366 2.32 -13.80 -9.76
N ALA A 367 1.01 -13.63 -9.52
CA ALA A 367 0.03 -13.39 -10.57
C ALA A 367 0.18 -12.00 -11.19
N GLY A 368 0.37 -10.96 -10.37
CA GLY A 368 0.52 -9.57 -10.82
C GLY A 368 1.82 -9.31 -11.60
N HIS A 369 2.86 -10.10 -11.35
CA HIS A 369 4.16 -10.00 -12.01
C HIS A 369 4.42 -11.16 -13.00
N ALA A 370 3.39 -11.93 -13.35
CA ALA A 370 3.49 -13.06 -14.27
C ALA A 370 3.85 -12.60 -15.68
N HIS A 371 4.66 -13.39 -16.37
CA HIS A 371 5.09 -13.10 -17.73
C HIS A 371 3.91 -12.99 -18.70
N GLU A 372 4.00 -12.08 -19.66
CA GLU A 372 2.90 -11.77 -20.59
C GLU A 372 2.42 -13.01 -21.35
N GLN A 373 3.33 -13.94 -21.70
CA GLN A 373 2.94 -15.20 -22.34
C GLN A 373 2.05 -16.07 -21.44
N MET A 374 2.28 -16.08 -20.12
CA MET A 374 1.43 -16.83 -19.18
C MET A 374 0.04 -16.19 -19.09
N VAL A 375 -0.02 -14.86 -19.04
CA VAL A 375 -1.28 -14.10 -19.01
C VAL A 375 -2.07 -14.29 -20.30
N ARG A 376 -1.41 -14.21 -21.47
CA ARG A 376 -2.03 -14.45 -22.77
C ARG A 376 -2.52 -15.90 -22.91
N ALA A 377 -1.72 -16.88 -22.49
CA ALA A 377 -2.11 -18.29 -22.52
C ALA A 377 -3.31 -18.57 -21.60
N ALA A 378 -3.33 -17.96 -20.41
CA ALA A 378 -4.45 -18.03 -19.47
C ALA A 378 -5.73 -17.43 -20.08
N ALA A 379 -5.64 -16.25 -20.69
CA ALA A 379 -6.77 -15.60 -21.36
C ALA A 379 -7.31 -16.42 -22.54
N ALA A 380 -6.43 -17.03 -23.34
CA ALA A 380 -6.83 -17.86 -24.49
C ALA A 380 -7.51 -19.18 -24.07
N THR A 381 -7.11 -19.76 -22.94
CA THR A 381 -7.60 -21.06 -22.46
C THR A 381 -8.67 -20.97 -21.37
N GLY A 382 -8.99 -19.77 -20.90
CA GLY A 382 -9.91 -19.56 -19.77
C GLY A 382 -9.39 -20.13 -18.43
N ARG A 383 -8.07 -20.30 -18.30
CA ARG A 383 -7.42 -20.88 -17.12
C ARG A 383 -6.82 -19.77 -16.23
N PRO A 384 -6.59 -20.03 -14.93
CA PRO A 384 -5.87 -19.09 -14.08
C PRO A 384 -4.43 -18.89 -14.56
N VAL A 385 -3.88 -17.68 -14.34
CA VAL A 385 -2.51 -17.30 -14.75
C VAL A 385 -1.45 -18.20 -14.11
N LEU A 386 -1.68 -18.59 -12.85
CA LEU A 386 -0.79 -19.48 -12.11
C LEU A 386 -1.32 -20.92 -12.16
N PRO A 387 -0.44 -21.93 -12.25
CA PRO A 387 -0.87 -23.33 -12.17
C PRO A 387 -1.58 -23.64 -10.84
N PRO A 388 -2.79 -24.25 -10.87
CA PRO A 388 -3.55 -24.55 -9.64
C PRO A 388 -2.76 -25.37 -8.62
N THR A 389 -1.94 -26.32 -9.09
CA THR A 389 -1.09 -27.14 -8.22
C THR A 389 -0.11 -26.33 -7.39
N VAL A 390 0.40 -25.23 -7.92
CA VAL A 390 1.31 -24.33 -7.21
C VAL A 390 0.55 -23.50 -6.19
N VAL A 391 -0.60 -22.95 -6.59
CA VAL A 391 -1.47 -22.14 -5.70
C VAL A 391 -1.91 -22.95 -4.49
N ASP A 392 -2.41 -24.16 -4.72
CA ASP A 392 -2.88 -25.05 -3.67
C ASP A 392 -1.72 -25.47 -2.76
N GLN A 393 -0.56 -25.78 -3.32
CA GLN A 393 0.60 -26.18 -2.53
C GLN A 393 1.09 -25.06 -1.59
N ILE A 394 1.11 -23.80 -2.05
CA ILE A 394 1.47 -22.65 -1.20
C ILE A 394 0.48 -22.53 -0.03
N ARG A 395 -0.81 -22.66 -0.29
CA ARG A 395 -1.86 -22.62 0.76
C ARG A 395 -1.74 -23.79 1.73
N LEU A 396 -1.48 -25.00 1.24
CA LEU A 396 -1.26 -26.17 2.08
C LEU A 396 -0.05 -25.98 3.00
N TRP A 397 1.06 -25.44 2.48
CA TRP A 397 2.24 -25.13 3.32
C TRP A 397 1.96 -24.07 4.39
N GLN A 398 1.04 -23.12 4.14
CA GLN A 398 0.56 -22.21 5.19
C GLN A 398 -0.29 -22.93 6.24
N LEU A 399 -1.28 -23.70 5.79
CA LEU A 399 -2.16 -24.44 6.68
C LEU A 399 -1.39 -25.41 7.58
N GLU A 400 -0.29 -25.98 7.09
CA GLU A 400 0.61 -26.81 7.90
C GLU A 400 1.19 -26.10 9.13
N ASN A 401 1.47 -24.79 9.03
CA ASN A 401 1.96 -23.98 10.15
C ASN A 401 0.82 -23.65 11.13
N GLU A 402 -0.41 -23.48 10.63
CA GLU A 402 -1.59 -23.12 11.41
C GLU A 402 -2.34 -24.33 12.02
N ARG A 403 -1.80 -25.55 11.88
CA ARG A 403 -2.42 -26.79 12.38
C ARG A 403 -2.61 -26.81 13.88
N MET A 404 -1.75 -26.13 14.64
CA MET A 404 -1.84 -26.04 16.09
C MET A 404 -2.22 -24.62 16.48
N ARG A 405 -3.35 -24.48 17.18
CA ARG A 405 -3.74 -23.24 17.82
C ARG A 405 -3.58 -23.42 19.32
N THR A 406 -2.80 -22.55 19.94
CA THR A 406 -2.66 -22.49 21.39
C THR A 406 -3.63 -21.46 21.95
N ALA A 407 -4.46 -21.85 22.90
CA ALA A 407 -5.30 -20.92 23.66
C ALA A 407 -4.79 -20.89 25.11
N ALA A 408 -4.44 -19.70 25.61
CA ALA A 408 -4.17 -19.51 27.03
C ALA A 408 -5.51 -19.46 27.79
N GLY A 409 -5.58 -20.08 28.95
CA GLY A 409 -6.81 -20.16 29.72
C GLY A 409 -6.73 -21.17 30.86
N PHE A 410 -7.90 -21.51 31.38
CA PHE A 410 -8.07 -22.31 32.58
C PHE A 410 -8.89 -23.55 32.26
N LEU A 411 -8.42 -24.69 32.76
CA LEU A 411 -9.13 -25.96 32.68
C LEU A 411 -9.95 -26.15 33.96
N PHE A 412 -11.27 -26.20 33.82
CA PHE A 412 -12.18 -26.57 34.88
C PHE A 412 -12.45 -28.08 34.82
N LYS A 413 -12.25 -28.74 35.96
CA LYS A 413 -12.39 -30.18 36.15
C LYS A 413 -12.83 -30.47 37.59
N ASP A 414 -13.13 -31.73 37.86
CA ASP A 414 -13.46 -32.23 39.21
C ASP A 414 -14.70 -31.56 39.82
N PHE A 415 -15.81 -31.57 39.07
CA PHE A 415 -17.11 -31.05 39.54
C PHE A 415 -17.81 -32.04 40.48
N ASP A 416 -18.39 -31.52 41.57
CA ASP A 416 -19.09 -32.32 42.58
C ASP A 416 -20.39 -32.92 42.01
N THR A 417 -21.13 -32.13 41.21
CA THR A 417 -22.40 -32.55 40.60
C THR A 417 -22.40 -32.35 39.08
N PRO A 418 -23.12 -33.22 38.32
CA PRO A 418 -23.31 -33.01 36.88
C PRO A 418 -24.03 -31.68 36.57
N ASP A 419 -24.91 -31.23 37.46
CA ASP A 419 -25.69 -30.00 37.27
C ASP A 419 -24.83 -28.74 37.48
N GLU A 420 -23.82 -28.80 38.37
CA GLU A 420 -22.81 -27.74 38.49
C GLU A 420 -22.00 -27.59 37.21
N TYR A 421 -21.54 -28.71 36.64
CA TYR A 421 -20.87 -28.70 35.33
C TYR A 421 -21.76 -28.10 34.24
N ALA A 422 -23.02 -28.54 34.13
CA ALA A 422 -23.93 -28.08 33.09
C ALA A 422 -24.23 -26.57 33.22
N ALA A 423 -24.49 -26.08 34.45
CA ALA A 423 -24.75 -24.67 34.70
C ALA A 423 -23.52 -23.79 34.42
N LEU A 424 -22.33 -24.20 34.89
CA LEU A 424 -21.12 -23.39 34.72
C LEU A 424 -20.62 -23.40 33.27
N SER A 425 -20.70 -24.55 32.58
CA SER A 425 -20.35 -24.63 31.16
C SER A 425 -21.35 -23.90 30.27
N GLY A 426 -22.64 -23.93 30.61
CA GLY A 426 -23.68 -23.15 29.93
C GLY A 426 -23.46 -21.64 30.12
N TYR A 427 -23.21 -21.20 31.35
CA TYR A 427 -22.88 -19.80 31.62
C TYR A 427 -21.60 -19.36 30.91
N ALA A 428 -20.58 -20.22 30.82
CA ALA A 428 -19.35 -19.95 30.07
C ALA A 428 -19.58 -19.78 28.55
N ASP A 429 -20.54 -20.51 27.99
CA ASP A 429 -20.96 -20.42 26.59
C ASP A 429 -21.71 -19.11 26.33
N GLU A 430 -22.64 -18.73 27.22
CA GLU A 430 -23.42 -17.49 27.13
C GLU A 430 -22.56 -16.22 27.16
N ILE A 431 -21.53 -16.20 28.01
CA ILE A 431 -20.58 -15.06 28.09
C ILE A 431 -19.49 -15.13 27.01
N GLY A 432 -19.43 -16.20 26.21
CA GLY A 432 -18.47 -16.38 25.12
C GLY A 432 -17.02 -16.61 25.57
N VAL A 433 -16.80 -17.12 26.79
CA VAL A 433 -15.44 -17.43 27.28
C VAL A 433 -15.06 -18.91 27.11
N LEU A 434 -16.02 -19.78 26.83
CA LEU A 434 -15.83 -21.20 26.60
C LEU A 434 -15.04 -21.46 25.30
N VAL A 435 -13.91 -22.15 25.40
CA VAL A 435 -13.04 -22.49 24.24
C VAL A 435 -13.21 -23.95 23.83
N TRP A 436 -13.39 -24.84 24.80
CA TRP A 436 -13.54 -26.27 24.57
C TRP A 436 -14.30 -26.93 25.72
N ARG A 437 -15.10 -27.96 25.44
CA ARG A 437 -15.75 -28.78 26.48
C ARG A 437 -15.73 -30.25 26.13
N ASN A 438 -15.79 -31.10 27.16
CA ASN A 438 -15.97 -32.54 27.04
C ASN A 438 -16.93 -33.03 28.10
N ASP A 439 -18.17 -33.24 27.67
CA ASP A 439 -19.29 -33.60 28.55
C ASP A 439 -19.11 -35.00 29.17
N ARG A 440 -18.42 -35.92 28.48
CA ARG A 440 -18.15 -37.28 29.01
C ARG A 440 -17.22 -37.25 30.21
N LYS A 441 -16.22 -36.37 30.17
CA LYS A 441 -15.25 -36.20 31.26
C LYS A 441 -15.64 -35.10 32.24
N LYS A 442 -16.73 -34.36 31.96
CA LYS A 442 -17.16 -33.17 32.72
C LYS A 442 -16.01 -32.17 32.90
N VAL A 443 -15.31 -31.86 31.81
CA VAL A 443 -14.23 -30.88 31.82
C VAL A 443 -14.45 -29.84 30.74
N PHE A 444 -14.11 -28.59 31.02
CA PHE A 444 -14.13 -27.54 30.01
C PHE A 444 -12.97 -26.57 30.18
N PHE A 445 -12.56 -25.96 29.07
CA PHE A 445 -11.51 -24.96 29.02
C PHE A 445 -12.13 -23.60 28.71
N ALA A 446 -11.80 -22.59 29.51
CA ALA A 446 -12.26 -21.23 29.32
C ALA A 446 -11.07 -20.27 29.24
N SER A 447 -11.22 -19.22 28.42
CA SER A 447 -10.19 -18.20 28.23
C SER A 447 -9.99 -17.32 29.47
N LYS A 448 -11.08 -17.04 30.21
CA LYS A 448 -11.10 -16.22 31.42
C LYS A 448 -11.91 -16.91 32.52
N PHE A 449 -11.52 -16.73 33.78
CA PHE A 449 -12.17 -17.39 34.93
C PHE A 449 -12.87 -16.44 35.90
N GLU A 450 -12.66 -15.12 35.82
CA GLU A 450 -13.15 -14.16 36.84
C GLU A 450 -14.68 -14.17 36.94
N GLN A 451 -15.37 -14.01 35.82
CA GLN A 451 -16.84 -14.03 35.75
C GLN A 451 -17.42 -15.40 36.15
N LEU A 452 -16.72 -16.49 35.79
CA LEU A 452 -17.11 -17.86 36.18
C LEU A 452 -16.99 -18.06 37.69
N ARG A 453 -15.92 -17.54 38.30
CA ARG A 453 -15.72 -17.60 39.75
C ARG A 453 -16.79 -16.81 40.50
N ASP A 454 -17.14 -15.63 40.01
CA ASP A 454 -18.12 -14.77 40.67
C ASP A 454 -19.53 -15.35 40.56
N TYR A 455 -19.86 -15.99 39.43
CA TYR A 455 -21.07 -16.80 39.27
C TYR A 455 -21.10 -18.01 40.23
N LEU A 456 -19.96 -18.70 40.41
CA LEU A 456 -19.88 -19.84 41.32
C LEU A 456 -20.04 -19.41 42.79
N LYS A 457 -19.51 -18.23 43.15
CA LYS A 457 -19.69 -17.62 44.48
C LYS A 457 -21.13 -17.15 44.73
N SER A 458 -21.80 -16.55 43.73
CA SER A 458 -23.18 -16.11 43.89
C SER A 458 -24.12 -17.29 44.03
N ARG A 459 -23.87 -18.39 43.30
CA ARG A 459 -24.66 -19.62 43.41
C ARG A 459 -24.51 -20.29 44.77
N LYS A 460 -23.28 -20.43 45.28
CA LYS A 460 -23.00 -20.95 46.64
C LYS A 460 -23.56 -20.09 47.78
N LYS A 461 -23.94 -18.84 47.50
CA LYS A 461 -24.59 -17.95 48.47
C LYS A 461 -26.12 -18.00 48.38
N ALA A 462 -26.65 -18.52 47.27
CA ALA A 462 -28.08 -18.66 47.01
C ALA A 462 -28.62 -20.04 47.40
N GLU A 463 -27.76 -21.07 47.38
CA GLU A 463 -27.93 -22.34 48.12
C GLU A 463 -27.59 -22.14 49.60
#